data_AF-A0AAC8T9C7-F1
#
_entry.id   AF-A0AAC8T9C7-F1
#
_cell.length_a   1.000
_cell.length_b   1.000
_cell.length_c   1.000
_cell.angle_alpha   90.00
_cell.angle_beta   90.00
_cell.angle_gamma   90.00
#
_symmetry.space_group_name_H-M   'P 1'
#
loop_
_entity.id
_entity.type
_entity.pdbx_description
1 polymer ?
#
loop_
_entity_poly.entity_id
_entity_poly.type
_entity_poly.pdbx_seq_one_letter_code
_entity_poly.pdbx_strand_id
1 'polypeptide(L)' 'MKTIYPHPENPQPRPLEQIKQALQDGQIVAHPTEIGYALLTHITAKDALAKVSKIPTVKQKD' A
#
# COMPACT_ATOMS: atom_id res chain seq x y z
N MET A 1 4.97 0.92 -11.35
CA MET A 1 5.00 0.59 -9.92
C MET A 1 6.19 1.30 -9.30
N LYS A 2 6.01 2.04 -8.20
CA LYS A 2 7.09 2.79 -7.52
C LYS A 2 7.34 2.15 -6.16
N THR A 3 8.58 1.75 -5.89
CA THR A 3 8.99 1.22 -4.58
C THR A 3 9.62 2.33 -3.75
N ILE A 4 9.28 2.38 -2.46
CA ILE A 4 9.79 3.36 -1.49
C ILE A 4 10.44 2.57 -0.36
N TYR A 5 11.66 2.95 0.02
CA TYR A 5 12.44 2.30 1.08
C TYR A 5 12.61 3.25 2.27
N PRO A 6 11.62 3.34 3.18
CA PRO A 6 11.81 4.01 4.45
C PRO A 6 12.77 3.18 5.34
N HIS A 7 13.59 3.85 6.13
CA HIS A 7 14.34 3.17 7.19
C HIS A 7 13.35 2.57 8.22
N PRO A 8 13.53 1.33 8.69
CA PRO A 8 12.58 0.65 9.56
C PRO A 8 12.42 1.32 10.94
N GLU A 9 13.51 1.79 11.55
CA GLU A 9 13.47 2.41 12.88
C GLU A 9 13.28 3.93 12.87
N ASN A 10 13.94 4.65 11.96
CA ASN A 10 13.84 6.11 11.84
C ASN A 10 13.54 6.54 10.38
N PRO A 11 12.28 6.42 9.93
CA PRO A 11 11.92 6.70 8.55
C PRO A 11 12.25 8.14 8.15
N GLN A 12 12.86 8.32 6.97
CA GLN A 12 13.15 9.66 6.47
C GLN A 12 11.83 10.39 6.10
N PRO A 13 11.68 11.70 6.40
CA PRO A 13 10.43 12.42 6.14
C PRO A 13 9.96 12.40 4.68
N ARG A 14 10.90 12.50 3.72
CA ARG A 14 10.56 12.57 2.29
C ARG A 14 9.85 11.30 1.78
N PRO A 15 10.34 10.07 2.03
CA PRO A 15 9.59 8.84 1.79
C PRO A 15 8.18 8.82 2.39
N LEU A 16 8.02 9.27 3.63
CA LEU A 16 6.72 9.29 4.30
C LEU A 16 5.74 10.23 3.60
N GLU A 17 6.16 11.44 3.22
CA GLU A 17 5.32 12.37 2.47
C GLU A 17 4.92 11.80 1.10
N GLN A 18 5.80 11.05 0.44
CA GLN A 18 5.45 10.37 -0.81
C GLN A 18 4.37 9.30 -0.62
N ILE A 19 4.43 8.53 0.48
CA ILE A 19 3.42 7.52 0.82
C ILE A 19 2.09 8.21 1.15
N LYS A 20 2.13 9.28 1.95
CA LYS A 20 0.96 10.08 2.31
C LYS A 20 0.27 10.66 1.08
N GLN A 21 1.02 11.28 0.17
CA GLN A 21 0.46 11.84 -1.06
C GLN A 21 -0.18 10.75 -1.92
N ALA A 22 0.49 9.60 -2.08
CA ALA A 22 -0.07 8.47 -2.81
C ALA A 22 -1.42 8.01 -2.23
N LEU A 23 -1.53 7.92 -0.90
CA LEU A 23 -2.78 7.58 -0.23
C LEU A 23 -3.85 8.65 -0.49
N GLN A 24 -3.53 9.94 -0.30
CA GLN A 24 -4.45 11.06 -0.56
C GLN A 24 -4.97 11.08 -1.99
N ASP A 25 -4.14 10.70 -2.96
CA ASP A 25 -4.50 10.58 -4.38
C ASP A 25 -5.31 9.31 -4.70
N GLY A 26 -5.69 8.52 -3.69
CA GLY A 26 -6.47 7.29 -3.84
C GLY A 26 -5.70 6.13 -4.45
N GLN A 27 -4.37 6.13 -4.33
CA GLN A 27 -3.52 5.01 -4.74
C GLN A 27 -3.56 3.87 -3.72
N ILE A 28 -3.10 2.70 -4.15
CA ILE A 28 -2.95 1.51 -3.30
C ILE A 28 -1.47 1.32 -3.01
N VAL A 29 -1.12 1.10 -1.75
CA VAL A 29 0.25 0.88 -1.26
C VAL A 29 0.35 -0.52 -0.68
N ALA A 30 1.37 -1.29 -1.06
CA ALA A 30 1.71 -2.54 -0.38
C ALA A 30 2.66 -2.23 0.80
N HIS A 31 2.32 -2.66 2.00
CA HIS A 31 3.07 -2.42 3.23
C HIS A 31 3.40 -3.74 3.95
N PRO A 32 4.65 -3.97 4.39
CA PRO A 32 5.02 -5.16 5.15
C PRO A 32 4.49 -5.10 6.58
N THR A 33 3.74 -6.10 7.00
CA THR A 33 3.37 -6.36 8.39
C THR A 33 4.21 -7.51 8.94
N GLU A 34 4.06 -7.81 10.22
CA GLU A 34 4.71 -8.91 10.91
C GLU A 34 4.36 -10.30 10.35
N ILE A 35 3.24 -10.43 9.62
CA ILE A 35 2.75 -11.69 9.04
C ILE A 35 2.68 -11.69 7.50
N GLY A 36 3.16 -10.65 6.82
CA GLY A 36 3.12 -10.59 5.36
C GLY A 36 3.00 -9.19 4.81
N TYR A 37 2.33 -9.03 3.68
CA TYR A 37 2.06 -7.71 3.09
C TYR A 37 0.57 -7.39 3.15
N ALA A 38 0.24 -6.16 3.51
CA ALA A 38 -1.10 -5.60 3.43
C ALA A 38 -1.19 -4.61 2.26
N LEU A 39 -2.35 -4.55 1.62
CA LEU A 39 -2.69 -3.48 0.68
C LEU A 39 -3.46 -2.39 1.43
N LEU A 40 -2.91 -1.17 1.41
CA LEU A 40 -3.44 0.00 2.08
C LEU A 40 -3.94 1.02 1.06
N THR A 41 -5.01 1.74 1.40
CA THR A 41 -5.48 2.88 0.62
C THR A 41 -6.19 3.88 1.53
N HIS A 42 -6.52 5.06 1.03
CA HIS A 42 -7.25 6.06 1.79
C HIS A 42 -8.71 5.63 2.01
N ILE A 43 -9.22 5.81 3.22
CA ILE A 43 -10.54 5.29 3.65
C ILE A 43 -11.71 5.82 2.80
N THR A 44 -11.58 7.01 2.24
CA THR A 44 -12.61 7.64 1.40
C THR A 44 -12.44 7.38 -0.10
N ALA A 45 -11.39 6.65 -0.52
CA ALA A 45 -11.09 6.39 -1.93
C ALA A 45 -12.00 5.30 -2.50
N LYS A 46 -13.22 5.68 -2.90
CA LYS A 46 -14.25 4.77 -3.43
C LYS A 46 -13.74 3.89 -4.58
N ASP A 47 -12.94 4.47 -5.48
CA ASP A 47 -12.39 3.78 -6.65
C ASP A 47 -11.26 2.80 -6.29
N ALA A 48 -10.61 2.96 -5.14
CA ALA A 48 -9.49 2.11 -4.74
C ALA A 48 -9.97 0.69 -4.43
N LEU A 49 -11.12 0.53 -3.77
CA LEU A 49 -11.69 -0.80 -3.50
C LEU A 49 -12.01 -1.56 -4.79
N ALA A 50 -12.54 -0.87 -5.80
CA ALA A 50 -12.81 -1.45 -7.11
C ALA A 50 -11.52 -1.83 -7.89
N LYS A 51 -10.37 -1.22 -7.55
CA LYS A 51 -9.06 -1.62 -8.08
C LYS A 51 -8.50 -2.83 -7.33
N VAL A 52 -8.62 -2.86 -5.99
CA VAL A 52 -8.17 -3.98 -5.15
C VAL A 52 -8.89 -5.27 -5.55
N SER A 53 -10.20 -5.24 -5.80
CA SER A 53 -10.97 -6.41 -6.20
C SER A 53 -10.55 -7.03 -7.55
N LYS A 54 -9.82 -6.28 -8.39
CA LYS A 54 -9.27 -6.76 -9.66
C LYS A 54 -7.90 -7.42 -9.51
N ILE A 55 -7.27 -7.30 -8.34
CA ILE A 55 -5.96 -7.91 -8.10
C ILE A 55 -6.16 -9.43 -8.04
N PRO A 56 -5.49 -10.21 -8.91
CA PRO A 56 -5.63 -11.65 -8.92
C PRO A 56 -5.15 -12.24 -7.58
N THR A 57 -6.03 -12.97 -6.90
CA THR A 57 -5.66 -13.74 -5.71
C THR A 57 -5.09 -15.09 -6.13
N VAL A 58 -3.93 -15.44 -5.59
CA VAL A 58 -3.46 -16.83 -5.63
C VAL A 58 -4.27 -17.65 -4.64
N LYS A 59 -4.95 -18.69 -5.12
CA LYS A 59 -5.49 -19.72 -4.25
C LYS A 59 -4.32 -20.53 -3.72
N GLN A 60 -4.14 -20.55 -2.41
CA GLN A 60 -3.21 -21.49 -1.79
C GLN A 60 -3.73 -22.90 -2.11
N LYS A 61 -2.88 -23.70 -2.73
CA LYS A 61 -3.19 -25.11 -3.04
C LYS A 61 -2.90 -25.90 -1.76
N ASP A 62 -3.88 -26.69 -1.32
CA ASP A 62 -3.73 -27.61 -0.18
C ASP A 62 -2.54 -28.56 -0.35
#